data_AF-J3JFF5-F1
#
_entry.id   AF-J3JFF5-F1
#
_cell.length_a   1.000
_cell.length_b   1.000
_cell.length_c   1.000
_cell.angle_alpha   90.00
_cell.angle_beta   90.00
_cell.angle_gamma   90.00
#
_symmetry.space_group_name_H-M   'P 1'
#
loop_
_entity.id
_entity.type
_entity.pdbx_description
1 polymer ?
#
loop_
_entity_poly.entity_id
_entity_poly.type
_entity_poly.pdbx_seq_one_letter_code
_entity_poly.pdbx_strand_id
1 'polypeptide(L)'
;MNSTRRTFLAGVGAAATGLVGANTVMAQEDSALRFATVDATGEYVVVENTGDSPFDLSGYYMEFEYKQNVSQSRQFPSGAVVDAGGTLTVASGAKDVADADVTFGYEGSVINDEVDYLAILEPDESTVVVSYRTSDPLPTETPTPEPTPEETETAEPTPEETATETPDSEPTETAEPTPEETESPSKTPEKTPTEEPEQDESPVEEDGC
;
A
#
# COMPACT_ATOMS: atom_id res chain seq x y z
N MET A 1 21.53 -33.61 -25.08
CA MET A 1 21.32 -32.42 -24.22
C MET A 1 20.68 -31.34 -25.08
N ASN A 2 19.60 -30.70 -24.63
CA ASN A 2 19.03 -29.53 -25.30
C ASN A 2 18.94 -28.39 -24.28
N SER A 3 19.37 -27.18 -24.65
CA SER A 3 19.64 -26.09 -23.72
C SER A 3 18.63 -24.95 -23.93
N THR A 4 17.66 -24.85 -23.03
CA THR A 4 16.64 -23.79 -23.09
C THR A 4 17.13 -22.54 -22.38
N ARG A 5 17.56 -21.52 -23.14
CA ARG A 5 17.73 -20.17 -22.60
C ARG A 5 16.35 -19.52 -22.44
N ARG A 6 16.06 -18.99 -21.26
CA ARG A 6 14.88 -18.13 -21.03
C ARG A 6 15.34 -16.68 -21.10
N THR A 7 14.91 -15.96 -22.13
CA THR A 7 15.05 -14.51 -22.23
C THR A 7 13.92 -13.87 -21.42
N PHE A 8 14.26 -13.02 -20.46
CA PHE A 8 13.27 -12.14 -19.84
C PHE A 8 13.13 -10.88 -20.70
N LEU A 9 11.90 -10.53 -21.08
CA LEU A 9 11.55 -9.20 -21.56
C LEU A 9 10.88 -8.44 -20.42
N ALA A 10 11.47 -7.32 -20.02
CA ALA A 10 10.75 -6.29 -19.27
C ALA A 10 9.86 -5.52 -20.25
N GLY A 11 8.65 -5.13 -19.83
CA GLY A 11 7.71 -4.47 -20.73
C GLY A 11 6.51 -3.82 -20.05
N VAL A 12 6.68 -2.54 -19.68
CA VAL A 12 5.70 -1.45 -19.79
C VAL A 12 4.29 -1.67 -19.22
N GLY A 13 3.93 -0.89 -18.21
CA GLY A 13 2.56 -0.84 -17.66
C GLY A 13 1.59 -0.01 -18.52
N ALA A 14 0.31 -0.05 -18.12
CA ALA A 14 -0.76 0.79 -18.69
C ALA A 14 -1.60 1.39 -17.58
N ALA A 15 -1.88 2.70 -17.67
CA ALA A 15 -2.81 3.37 -16.77
C ALA A 15 -4.26 3.07 -17.19
N ALA A 16 -5.11 2.66 -16.24
CA ALA A 16 -6.52 2.43 -16.46
C ALA A 16 -7.36 3.59 -15.91
N THR A 17 -7.85 4.46 -16.81
CA THR A 17 -8.81 5.51 -16.44
C THR A 17 -10.24 4.97 -16.38
N GLY A 18 -10.77 4.91 -15.16
CA GLY A 18 -12.18 5.20 -14.87
C GLY A 18 -13.20 4.05 -14.99
N LEU A 19 -13.98 3.90 -13.92
CA LEU A 19 -15.45 3.93 -13.98
C LEU A 19 -16.01 4.28 -12.59
N VAL A 20 -16.88 5.30 -12.53
CA VAL A 20 -17.51 5.72 -11.26
C VAL A 20 -18.72 4.84 -10.97
N GLY A 21 -18.51 3.80 -10.15
CA GLY A 21 -19.57 2.99 -9.57
C GLY A 21 -19.76 3.35 -8.10
N ALA A 22 -20.83 4.10 -7.76
CA ALA A 22 -21.08 4.58 -6.40
C ALA A 22 -21.66 3.50 -5.47
N ASN A 23 -20.87 2.45 -5.23
CA ASN A 23 -20.96 1.59 -4.05
C ASN A 23 -19.58 1.60 -3.39
N THR A 24 -19.17 2.74 -2.84
CA THR A 24 -18.05 2.80 -1.90
C THR A 24 -18.47 2.12 -0.61
N VAL A 25 -18.40 0.79 -0.60
CA VAL A 25 -17.84 0.12 0.57
C VAL A 25 -16.47 0.76 0.71
N MET A 26 -16.29 1.58 1.76
CA MET A 26 -14.96 1.99 2.16
C MET A 26 -14.27 0.67 2.48
N ALA A 27 -13.38 0.24 1.59
CA ALA A 27 -12.49 -0.84 1.96
C ALA A 27 -11.79 -0.37 3.25
N GLN A 28 -11.73 -1.23 4.27
CA GLN A 28 -10.49 -1.22 5.05
C GLN A 28 -9.41 -1.38 3.99
N GLU A 29 -8.55 -0.37 3.83
CA GLU A 29 -7.38 -0.54 2.97
C GLU A 29 -6.69 -1.80 3.47
N ASP A 30 -6.56 -2.79 2.58
CA ASP A 30 -6.35 -4.18 2.98
C ASP A 30 -5.01 -4.27 3.71
N SER A 31 -5.09 -4.22 5.04
CA SER A 31 -3.94 -3.96 5.86
C SER A 31 -3.03 -5.16 5.73
N ALA A 32 -1.77 -4.90 5.40
CA ALA A 32 -0.78 -5.95 5.31
C ALA A 32 -0.62 -6.69 6.66
N LEU A 33 -1.12 -6.14 7.77
CA LEU A 33 -1.10 -6.77 9.09
C LEU A 33 -2.34 -7.61 9.38
N ARG A 34 -2.11 -8.84 9.88
CA ARG A 34 -3.14 -9.68 10.51
C ARG A 34 -2.68 -10.25 11.84
N PHE A 35 -3.62 -10.58 12.73
CA PHE A 35 -3.33 -11.43 13.89
C PHE A 35 -3.28 -12.90 13.44
N ALA A 36 -2.07 -13.44 13.27
CA ALA A 36 -1.84 -14.84 12.91
C ALA A 36 -2.05 -15.81 14.09
N THR A 37 -1.94 -15.32 15.32
CA THR A 37 -2.27 -16.08 16.54
C THR A 37 -2.75 -15.12 17.61
N VAL A 38 -3.75 -15.55 18.38
CA VAL A 38 -4.20 -14.93 19.64
C VAL A 38 -4.27 -16.05 20.67
N ASP A 39 -3.39 -16.01 21.67
CA ASP A 39 -3.28 -17.04 22.70
C ASP A 39 -3.55 -16.44 24.09
N ALA A 40 -4.83 -16.47 24.49
CA ALA A 40 -5.27 -16.10 25.83
C ALA A 40 -4.62 -16.94 26.95
N THR A 41 -4.28 -18.21 26.66
CA THR A 41 -3.62 -19.06 27.66
C THR A 41 -2.17 -18.66 27.86
N GLY A 42 -1.47 -18.28 26.79
CA GLY A 42 -0.09 -17.79 26.80
C GLY A 42 0.07 -16.29 27.08
N GLU A 43 -0.99 -15.48 26.96
CA GLU A 43 -0.98 -14.01 27.06
C GLU A 43 -0.13 -13.31 25.98
N TYR A 44 -0.17 -13.82 24.75
CA TYR A 44 0.45 -13.17 23.60
C TYR A 44 -0.43 -13.22 22.35
N VAL A 45 -0.06 -12.39 21.39
CA VAL A 45 -0.48 -12.48 19.99
C VAL A 45 0.73 -12.57 19.08
N VAL A 46 0.53 -13.10 17.89
CA VAL A 46 1.49 -13.00 16.78
C VAL A 46 0.86 -12.14 15.69
N VAL A 47 1.50 -11.02 15.39
CA VAL A 47 1.14 -10.14 14.28
C VAL A 47 1.97 -10.59 13.08
N GLU A 48 1.33 -10.81 11.92
CA GLU A 48 1.98 -11.19 10.67
C GLU A 48 1.79 -10.07 9.65
N ASN A 49 2.86 -9.73 8.94
CA ASN A 49 2.82 -8.82 7.80
C ASN A 49 2.82 -9.63 6.49
N THR A 50 1.68 -9.72 5.83
CA THR A 50 1.50 -10.44 4.55
C THR A 50 1.88 -9.60 3.32
N GLY A 51 2.35 -8.36 3.50
CA GLY A 51 2.76 -7.46 2.42
C GLY A 51 4.24 -7.57 2.03
N ASP A 52 4.58 -7.04 0.86
CA ASP A 52 5.93 -7.04 0.29
C ASP A 52 6.86 -5.92 0.83
N SER A 53 6.50 -5.26 1.94
CA SER A 53 7.30 -4.19 2.55
C SER A 53 7.19 -4.20 4.08
N PRO A 54 8.26 -3.86 4.82
CA PRO A 54 8.21 -3.78 6.28
C PRO A 54 7.16 -2.76 6.77
N PHE A 55 6.48 -3.09 7.86
CA PHE A 55 5.51 -2.22 8.52
C PHE A 55 6.10 -1.72 9.84
N ASP A 56 6.23 -0.40 9.99
CA ASP A 56 6.69 0.23 11.23
C ASP A 56 5.50 0.51 12.15
N LEU A 57 5.48 -0.15 13.31
CA LEU A 57 4.49 0.01 14.37
C LEU A 57 4.91 1.06 15.41
N SER A 58 6.04 1.75 15.24
CA SER A 58 6.50 2.78 16.18
C SER A 58 5.43 3.81 16.48
N GLY A 59 4.97 3.88 17.74
CA GLY A 59 3.97 4.85 18.18
C GLY A 59 2.50 4.45 17.93
N TYR A 60 2.23 3.34 17.23
CA TYR A 60 0.90 2.73 17.14
C TYR A 60 0.49 2.15 18.49
N TYR A 61 -0.78 1.79 18.65
CA TYR A 61 -1.30 1.21 19.88
C TYR A 61 -1.80 -0.22 19.68
N MET A 62 -1.46 -1.12 20.60
CA MET A 62 -2.20 -2.36 20.82
C MET A 62 -3.32 -2.07 21.82
N GLU A 63 -4.57 -2.33 21.45
CA GLU A 63 -5.74 -2.27 22.32
C GLU A 63 -6.27 -3.70 22.53
N PHE A 64 -6.16 -4.19 23.76
CA PHE A 64 -6.56 -5.55 24.12
C PHE A 64 -8.06 -5.70 24.36
N GLU A 65 -8.77 -4.60 24.66
CA GLU A 65 -10.22 -4.56 24.90
C GLU A 65 -10.94 -3.64 23.90
N TYR A 66 -10.66 -3.85 22.61
CA TYR A 66 -11.21 -3.01 21.55
C TYR A 66 -12.75 -3.10 21.50
N LYS A 67 -13.40 -1.93 21.46
CA LYS A 67 -14.86 -1.74 21.53
C LYS A 67 -15.54 -2.22 22.82
N GLN A 68 -14.78 -2.52 23.88
CA GLN A 68 -15.34 -2.83 25.21
C GLN A 68 -15.52 -1.54 26.05
N ASN A 69 -16.00 -1.70 27.29
CA ASN A 69 -16.28 -0.59 28.21
C ASN A 69 -15.05 -0.13 29.02
N VAL A 70 -13.91 -0.77 28.82
CA VAL A 70 -12.60 -0.40 29.37
C VAL A 70 -11.60 -0.34 28.21
N SER A 71 -10.63 0.57 28.29
CA SER A 71 -9.49 0.58 27.37
C SER A 71 -8.29 -0.06 28.04
N GLN A 72 -7.63 -0.95 27.31
CA GLN A 72 -6.39 -1.60 27.66
C GLN A 72 -5.37 -1.33 26.54
N SER A 73 -5.23 -0.05 26.19
CA SER A 73 -4.29 0.44 25.20
C SER A 73 -2.85 0.51 25.73
N ARG A 74 -1.89 0.11 24.88
CA ARG A 74 -0.45 0.22 25.07
C ARG A 74 0.25 0.62 23.77
N GLN A 75 1.12 1.62 23.86
CA GLN A 75 1.86 2.09 22.70
C GLN A 75 3.04 1.16 22.37
N PHE A 76 3.17 0.78 21.10
CA PHE A 76 4.33 0.08 20.59
C PHE A 76 5.60 0.95 20.72
N PRO A 77 6.74 0.37 21.15
CA PRO A 77 7.99 1.11 21.29
C PRO A 77 8.56 1.51 19.93
N SER A 78 9.41 2.53 19.93
CA SER A 78 10.18 2.93 18.75
C SER A 78 11.04 1.78 18.23
N GLY A 79 10.97 1.48 16.94
CA GLY A 79 11.68 0.38 16.30
C GLY A 79 10.92 -0.96 16.32
N ALA A 80 9.67 -1.00 16.78
CA ALA A 80 8.80 -2.16 16.58
C ALA A 80 8.42 -2.25 15.09
N VAL A 81 9.07 -3.15 14.34
CA VAL A 81 8.87 -3.32 12.89
C VAL A 81 8.52 -4.77 12.58
N VAL A 82 7.51 -4.99 11.76
CA VAL A 82 7.20 -6.31 11.18
C VAL A 82 7.73 -6.35 9.75
N ASP A 83 8.80 -7.12 9.51
CA ASP A 83 9.39 -7.29 8.18
C ASP A 83 8.36 -7.81 7.15
N ALA A 84 8.64 -7.59 5.86
CA ALA A 84 7.82 -8.11 4.76
C ALA A 84 7.73 -9.65 4.81
N GLY A 85 6.52 -10.21 4.86
CA GLY A 85 6.30 -11.65 5.08
C GLY A 85 6.70 -12.16 6.48
N GLY A 86 7.00 -11.25 7.41
CA GLY A 86 7.49 -11.54 8.75
C GLY A 86 6.41 -11.57 9.82
N THR A 87 6.83 -11.89 11.04
CA THR A 87 5.97 -11.92 12.23
C THR A 87 6.60 -11.20 13.41
N LEU A 88 5.78 -10.60 14.27
CA LEU A 88 6.19 -9.97 15.51
C LEU A 88 5.30 -10.49 16.66
N THR A 89 5.93 -11.03 17.70
CA THR A 89 5.27 -11.62 18.87
C THR A 89 5.11 -10.56 19.94
N VAL A 90 3.86 -10.29 20.32
CA VAL A 90 3.50 -9.28 21.33
C VAL A 90 2.93 -9.96 22.56
N ALA A 91 3.66 -9.92 23.67
CA ALA A 91 3.20 -10.39 24.97
C ALA A 91 2.54 -9.26 25.76
N SER A 92 1.46 -9.55 26.48
CA SER A 92 0.89 -8.57 27.42
C SER A 92 1.81 -8.29 28.60
N GLY A 93 2.64 -9.27 28.99
CA GLY A 93 3.48 -9.26 30.19
C GLY A 93 2.84 -9.96 31.40
N ALA A 94 1.58 -10.39 31.30
CA ALA A 94 0.89 -11.13 32.37
C ALA A 94 1.47 -12.53 32.63
N LYS A 95 2.20 -13.07 31.65
CA LYS A 95 2.94 -14.34 31.71
C LYS A 95 4.28 -14.15 30.99
N ASP A 96 5.30 -14.91 31.40
CA ASP A 96 6.59 -14.96 30.70
C ASP A 96 6.42 -15.67 29.35
N VAL A 97 6.61 -14.92 28.27
CA VAL A 97 6.60 -15.44 26.89
C VAL A 97 8.03 -15.41 26.38
N ALA A 98 8.59 -16.60 26.09
CA ALA A 98 9.93 -16.72 25.55
C ALA A 98 10.00 -16.09 24.16
N ASP A 99 11.10 -15.39 23.89
CA ASP A 99 11.41 -14.77 22.59
C ASP A 99 10.34 -13.78 22.08
N ALA A 100 9.56 -13.15 22.98
CA ALA A 100 8.66 -12.07 22.63
C ALA A 100 9.43 -10.81 22.19
N ASP A 101 9.04 -10.25 21.04
CA ASP A 101 9.65 -9.05 20.46
C ASP A 101 9.22 -7.77 21.20
N VAL A 102 7.98 -7.74 21.68
CA VAL A 102 7.40 -6.63 22.45
C VAL A 102 6.64 -7.17 23.66
N THR A 103 6.87 -6.58 24.84
CA THR A 103 6.19 -6.94 26.09
C THR A 103 5.69 -5.69 26.81
N PHE A 104 4.39 -5.61 27.12
CA PHE A 104 3.77 -4.39 27.66
C PHE A 104 3.64 -4.30 29.20
N GLY A 105 4.04 -5.34 29.94
CA GLY A 105 4.14 -5.31 31.40
C GLY A 105 2.82 -5.18 32.15
N TYR A 106 1.76 -5.86 31.71
CA TYR A 106 0.54 -6.02 32.52
C TYR A 106 0.77 -7.02 33.67
N GLU A 107 0.37 -6.63 34.88
CA GLU A 107 0.47 -7.47 36.10
C GLU A 107 -0.59 -8.59 36.20
N GLY A 108 -1.44 -8.75 35.18
CA GLY A 108 -2.53 -9.73 35.16
C GLY A 108 -3.13 -9.88 33.76
N SER A 109 -3.86 -10.97 33.54
CA SER A 109 -4.43 -11.35 32.24
C SER A 109 -5.26 -10.25 31.58
N VAL A 110 -5.03 -10.05 30.28
CA VAL A 110 -5.71 -9.05 29.44
C VAL A 110 -6.19 -9.58 28.10
N ILE A 111 -5.82 -10.81 27.73
CA ILE A 111 -6.30 -11.48 26.52
C ILE A 111 -7.27 -12.58 26.94
N ASN A 112 -8.57 -12.41 26.69
CA ASN A 112 -9.60 -13.39 26.99
C ASN A 112 -10.10 -14.09 25.72
N ASP A 113 -10.35 -15.40 25.81
CA ASP A 113 -10.86 -16.22 24.72
C ASP A 113 -12.37 -16.05 24.46
N GLU A 114 -13.13 -15.59 25.46
CA GLU A 114 -14.59 -15.55 25.39
C GLU A 114 -15.21 -14.31 24.69
N VAL A 115 -14.57 -13.13 24.72
CA VAL A 115 -15.21 -11.86 24.27
C VAL A 115 -14.31 -10.79 23.65
N ASP A 116 -12.99 -10.93 23.66
CA ASP A 116 -12.12 -9.80 23.30
C ASP A 116 -11.93 -9.66 21.79
N TYR A 117 -12.20 -8.44 21.30
CA TYR A 117 -11.62 -7.96 20.06
C TYR A 117 -10.33 -7.26 20.43
N LEU A 118 -9.23 -7.65 19.78
CA LEU A 118 -7.95 -6.97 19.90
C LEU A 118 -7.79 -6.08 18.67
N ALA A 119 -7.13 -4.93 18.79
CA ALA A 119 -6.85 -4.07 17.65
C ALA A 119 -5.43 -3.53 17.69
N ILE A 120 -4.85 -3.32 16.51
CA ILE A 120 -3.77 -2.36 16.33
C ILE A 120 -4.41 -1.08 15.80
N LEU A 121 -4.12 0.04 16.46
CA LEU A 121 -4.62 1.36 16.14
C LEU A 121 -3.48 2.29 15.73
N GLU A 122 -3.74 3.18 14.79
CA GLU A 122 -2.86 4.29 14.46
C GLU A 122 -2.79 5.31 15.62
N PRO A 123 -1.83 6.25 15.61
CA PRO A 123 -1.72 7.27 16.65
C PRO A 123 -2.94 8.20 16.83
N ASP A 124 -3.87 8.24 15.87
CA ASP A 124 -5.13 9.00 15.90
C ASP A 124 -6.37 8.12 16.23
N GLU A 125 -6.15 6.90 16.71
CA GLU A 125 -7.16 5.88 17.07
C GLU A 125 -7.91 5.24 15.88
N SER A 126 -7.49 5.51 14.64
CA SER A 126 -7.87 4.76 13.43
C SER A 126 -7.50 3.26 13.55
N THR A 127 -8.28 2.36 12.95
CA THR A 127 -8.03 0.91 13.00
C THR A 127 -7.14 0.43 11.86
N VAL A 128 -6.01 -0.20 12.20
CA VAL A 128 -5.12 -0.89 11.23
C VAL A 128 -5.55 -2.33 11.02
N VAL A 129 -5.82 -3.06 12.11
CA VAL A 129 -6.25 -4.46 12.09
C VAL A 129 -7.04 -4.75 13.36
N VAL A 130 -8.07 -5.59 13.25
CA VAL A 130 -8.87 -6.07 14.38
C VAL A 130 -8.88 -7.60 14.36
N SER A 131 -8.65 -8.24 15.51
CA SER A 131 -8.85 -9.69 15.63
C SER A 131 -10.34 -10.00 15.56
N TYR A 132 -10.70 -10.92 14.66
CA TYR A 132 -12.03 -11.52 14.63
C TYR A 132 -11.89 -12.97 15.07
N ARG A 133 -12.92 -13.48 15.76
CA ARG A 133 -13.00 -14.92 16.04
C ARG A 133 -13.01 -15.68 14.71
N THR A 134 -12.17 -16.70 14.59
CA THR A 134 -12.03 -17.61 13.44
C THR A 134 -13.23 -18.55 13.26
N SER A 135 -14.43 -17.97 13.26
CA SER A 135 -15.64 -18.54 12.65
C SER A 135 -15.94 -17.89 11.30
N ASP A 136 -15.40 -16.70 11.01
CA ASP A 136 -15.33 -16.20 9.64
C ASP A 136 -14.19 -16.91 8.91
N PRO A 137 -14.45 -17.54 7.74
CA PRO A 137 -13.39 -18.07 6.91
C PRO A 137 -12.52 -16.91 6.41
N LEU A 138 -11.22 -17.17 6.20
CA LEU A 138 -10.39 -16.26 5.39
C LEU A 138 -11.16 -15.89 4.11
N PRO A 139 -11.13 -14.61 3.67
CA PRO A 139 -11.58 -14.29 2.32
C PRO A 139 -10.80 -15.21 1.38
N THR A 140 -11.51 -16.14 0.77
CA THR A 140 -10.88 -17.06 -0.18
C THR A 140 -10.56 -16.20 -1.38
N GLU A 141 -9.27 -15.94 -1.59
CA GLU A 141 -8.71 -15.35 -2.82
C GLU A 141 -9.54 -15.85 -4.00
N THR A 142 -10.42 -14.98 -4.49
CA THR A 142 -11.30 -15.36 -5.59
C THR A 142 -10.38 -15.49 -6.77
N PRO A 143 -10.17 -16.71 -7.33
CA PRO A 143 -9.14 -16.91 -8.32
C PRO A 143 -9.41 -15.94 -9.46
N THR A 144 -8.47 -15.02 -9.68
CA THR A 144 -8.55 -14.03 -10.77
C THR A 144 -8.91 -14.81 -12.02
N PRO A 145 -10.04 -14.50 -12.69
CA PRO A 145 -10.47 -15.28 -13.84
C PRO A 145 -9.33 -15.30 -14.85
N GLU A 146 -8.86 -16.51 -15.18
CA GLU A 146 -7.83 -16.70 -16.20
C GLU A 146 -8.30 -15.95 -17.46
N PRO A 147 -7.47 -15.06 -18.04
CA PRO A 147 -7.93 -14.20 -19.12
C PRO A 147 -8.47 -15.07 -20.24
N THR A 148 -9.77 -14.95 -20.52
CA THR A 148 -10.41 -15.60 -21.67
C THR A 148 -9.55 -15.30 -22.89
N PRO A 149 -9.02 -16.32 -23.61
CA PRO A 149 -8.22 -16.06 -24.79
C PRO A 149 -9.08 -15.27 -25.77
N GLU A 150 -8.63 -14.06 -26.09
CA GLU A 150 -9.27 -13.20 -27.08
C GLU A 150 -9.29 -13.99 -28.39
N GLU A 151 -10.48 -14.26 -28.93
CA GLU A 151 -10.60 -14.95 -30.22
C GLU A 151 -9.95 -14.06 -31.28
N THR A 152 -8.74 -14.41 -31.70
CA THR A 152 -8.02 -13.71 -32.76
C THR A 152 -8.84 -13.83 -34.04
N GLU A 153 -9.66 -12.83 -34.34
CA GLU A 153 -10.42 -12.76 -35.59
C GLU A 153 -9.44 -12.92 -36.75
N THR A 154 -9.54 -14.09 -37.41
CA THR A 154 -8.70 -14.41 -38.56
C THR A 154 -9.20 -13.53 -39.69
N ALA A 155 -8.46 -12.46 -39.99
CA ALA A 155 -8.83 -11.48 -41.00
C ALA A 155 -9.20 -12.19 -42.31
N GLU A 156 -10.46 -12.03 -42.70
CA GLU A 156 -10.99 -12.59 -43.94
C GLU A 156 -10.20 -12.00 -45.11
N PRO A 157 -9.69 -12.82 -46.06
CA PRO A 157 -8.79 -12.33 -47.09
C PRO A 157 -9.50 -11.29 -47.96
N THR A 158 -9.00 -10.06 -47.91
CA THR A 158 -9.50 -8.96 -48.74
C THR A 158 -9.44 -9.36 -50.22
N PRO A 159 -10.55 -9.25 -50.99
CA PRO A 159 -10.52 -9.59 -52.41
C PRO A 159 -9.53 -8.68 -53.15
N GLU A 160 -8.70 -9.29 -53.98
CA GLU A 160 -7.67 -8.59 -54.75
C GLU A 160 -8.32 -7.82 -55.91
N GLU A 161 -8.59 -6.54 -55.69
CA GLU A 161 -9.17 -5.62 -56.68
C GLU A 161 -8.34 -5.63 -57.98
N THR A 162 -8.92 -6.17 -59.06
CA THR A 162 -8.27 -6.26 -60.36
C THR A 162 -8.19 -4.87 -60.99
N ALA A 163 -7.01 -4.24 -60.88
CA ALA A 163 -6.74 -2.93 -61.45
C ALA A 163 -7.02 -2.93 -62.97
N THR A 164 -8.06 -2.22 -63.37
CA THR A 164 -8.33 -1.91 -64.78
C THR A 164 -7.57 -0.62 -65.11
N GLU A 165 -6.55 -0.71 -65.96
CA GLU A 165 -5.79 0.49 -66.33
C GLU A 165 -6.68 1.49 -67.09
N THR A 166 -6.67 2.73 -66.62
CA THR A 166 -7.25 3.89 -67.31
C THR A 166 -6.13 4.86 -67.65
N PRO A 167 -6.02 5.35 -68.89
CA PRO A 167 -4.82 6.03 -69.34
C PRO A 167 -4.72 7.46 -68.85
N ASP A 168 -3.46 7.86 -68.65
CA ASP A 168 -2.85 9.14 -69.03
C ASP A 168 -3.71 10.42 -68.91
N SER A 169 -3.35 11.26 -67.95
CA SER A 169 -3.64 12.69 -67.97
C SER A 169 -2.54 13.46 -67.23
N GLU A 170 -1.58 13.96 -67.99
CA GLU A 170 -0.54 14.93 -67.58
C GLU A 170 -1.14 16.18 -66.89
N PRO A 171 -0.68 16.53 -65.66
CA PRO A 171 -0.93 17.84 -65.07
C PRO A 171 0.32 18.73 -65.12
N THR A 172 0.23 19.72 -66.00
CA THR A 172 0.92 21.02 -66.07
C THR A 172 1.60 21.55 -64.79
N GLU A 173 2.77 22.17 -64.97
CA GLU A 173 3.54 22.89 -63.94
C GLU A 173 2.76 24.05 -63.27
N THR A 174 3.20 24.48 -62.06
CA THR A 174 3.80 25.82 -61.77
C THR A 174 3.70 26.20 -60.26
N ALA A 175 4.73 26.90 -59.76
CA ALA A 175 4.78 27.78 -58.57
C ALA A 175 5.30 27.25 -57.20
N GLU A 176 6.60 27.46 -56.95
CA GLU A 176 7.10 28.17 -55.75
C GLU A 176 6.60 29.65 -55.74
N PRO A 177 6.63 30.43 -54.64
CA PRO A 177 7.42 30.33 -53.40
C PRO A 177 6.51 30.33 -52.12
N THR A 178 6.91 30.48 -50.85
CA THR A 178 7.91 31.34 -50.16
C THR A 178 8.11 30.86 -48.71
N PRO A 179 9.30 30.96 -48.11
CA PRO A 179 9.48 30.74 -46.67
C PRO A 179 9.20 32.02 -45.86
N GLU A 180 8.46 31.91 -44.76
CA GLU A 180 8.38 32.98 -43.74
C GLU A 180 9.03 32.55 -42.41
N GLU A 181 10.08 33.31 -42.13
CA GLU A 181 10.90 33.45 -40.93
C GLU A 181 10.15 33.56 -39.59
N THR A 182 10.78 33.03 -38.53
CA THR A 182 11.02 33.71 -37.22
C THR A 182 9.78 34.04 -36.36
N GLU A 183 9.68 33.62 -35.09
CA GLU A 183 10.46 34.19 -33.98
C GLU A 183 11.04 33.20 -32.96
N SER A 184 12.04 33.69 -32.22
CA SER A 184 12.72 33.00 -31.12
C SER A 184 12.61 33.85 -29.81
N PRO A 185 13.37 33.54 -28.74
CA PRO A 185 12.84 33.14 -27.45
C PRO A 185 12.54 34.30 -26.50
N SER A 186 11.84 34.03 -25.39
CA SER A 186 11.97 34.86 -24.19
C SER A 186 12.14 34.04 -22.91
N LYS A 187 13.05 34.53 -22.06
CA LYS A 187 13.38 33.99 -20.73
C LYS A 187 12.39 34.58 -19.70
N THR A 188 12.21 33.99 -18.52
CA THR A 188 13.02 34.34 -17.35
C THR A 188 12.66 33.44 -16.17
N PRO A 189 13.63 32.90 -15.41
CA PRO A 189 13.38 32.26 -14.13
C PRO A 189 13.35 33.32 -13.01
N GLU A 190 12.32 33.32 -12.18
CA GLU A 190 12.27 34.18 -11.00
C GLU A 190 12.79 33.42 -9.77
N LYS A 191 13.92 33.88 -9.24
CA LYS A 191 14.41 33.56 -7.89
C LYS A 191 14.41 34.84 -7.07
N THR A 192 13.91 34.79 -5.84
CA THR A 192 14.53 35.47 -4.67
C THR A 192 13.96 34.89 -3.35
N PRO A 193 14.61 35.11 -2.18
CA PRO A 193 14.58 34.17 -1.04
C PRO A 193 14.25 34.85 0.32
N THR A 194 14.69 34.24 1.43
CA THR A 194 14.86 34.88 2.78
C THR A 194 13.51 35.13 3.50
N GLU A 195 13.32 35.28 4.82
CA GLU A 195 14.11 35.58 6.04
C GLU A 195 13.36 34.95 7.26
N GLU A 196 13.86 34.68 8.48
CA GLU A 196 15.20 34.53 9.12
C GLU A 196 14.96 33.76 10.46
N PRO A 197 15.90 32.98 11.07
CA PRO A 197 15.60 32.15 12.25
C PRO A 197 15.67 32.94 13.58
N GLU A 198 14.52 33.22 14.20
CA GLU A 198 14.49 33.78 15.56
C GLU A 198 14.80 32.71 16.62
N GLN A 199 15.94 32.89 17.28
CA GLN A 199 16.19 32.37 18.62
C GLN A 199 15.53 33.34 19.62
N ASP A 200 14.88 32.83 20.66
CA ASP A 200 14.72 33.60 21.90
C ASP A 200 15.03 32.69 23.10
N GLU A 201 15.68 33.29 24.09
CA GLU A 201 16.26 32.61 25.25
C GLU A 201 15.32 32.67 26.45
N SER A 202 15.36 31.66 27.32
CA SER A 202 14.88 31.80 28.71
C SER A 202 15.43 30.69 29.62
N PRO A 203 16.52 30.94 30.35
CA PRO A 203 16.80 30.27 31.61
C PRO A 203 16.22 31.11 32.76
N VAL A 204 15.33 30.51 33.56
CA VAL A 204 14.98 31.04 34.89
C VAL A 204 15.35 29.99 35.92
N GLU A 205 16.39 30.28 36.69
CA GLU A 205 16.68 29.61 37.95
C GLU A 205 15.70 30.13 39.01
N GLU A 206 15.18 29.26 39.87
CA GLU A 206 14.95 29.67 41.27
C GLU A 206 15.20 28.50 42.22
N ASP A 207 16.17 28.70 43.11
CA ASP A 207 16.58 27.79 44.17
C ASP A 207 15.67 27.99 45.40
N GLY A 208 15.18 26.90 46.00
CA GLY A 208 13.96 26.95 46.82
C GLY A 208 13.91 26.01 48.05
N CYS A 209 14.86 26.20 48.98
CA CYS A 209 14.82 25.86 50.43
C CYS A 209 14.25 24.50 50.87
#